data_AF-A0A2D6YH90-F1
#
_entry.id   AF-A0A2D6YH90-F1
#
_cell.length_a   1.000
_cell.length_b   1.000
_cell.length_c   1.000
_cell.angle_alpha   90.00
_cell.angle_beta   90.00
_cell.angle_gamma   90.00
#
_symmetry.space_group_name_H-M   'P 1'
#
loop_
_entity.id
_entity.type
_entity.pdbx_description
1 polymer ?
#
loop_
_entity_poly.entity_id
_entity_poly.type
_entity_poly.pdbx_seq_one_letter_code
_entity_poly.pdbx_strand_id
1 'polypeptide(L)'
;MVYLFLLSIPIVGLLIIRAFYRDFAGLGEWLWFQDEYDIISQGIENFGQSSYLYIQAIHVIGVVVWFAGLFYIGRLFVYHKEASRRPEQERKILEEQFTIMERRLWYAITWPGLCITMIFGTLMLLYIGLPPWIHTKLGLVVLLVGYHLYCGRLRKQLEEGTCRWNGRLLRMFNEVPALLLVAIVFIVVLKDLLSWTVLLIILALLAISILVTIRWYARYRKSVAL
;
A
#
# COMPACT_ATOMS: atom_id res chain seq x y z
N MET A 1 -22.49 28.52 -27.63
CA MET A 1 -23.71 27.79 -27.22
C MET A 1 -23.92 26.47 -28.01
N VAL A 2 -22.88 25.91 -28.64
CA VAL A 2 -22.94 24.59 -29.35
C VAL A 2 -22.22 23.49 -28.55
N TYR A 3 -21.22 23.84 -27.74
CA TYR A 3 -20.44 22.91 -26.92
C TYR A 3 -21.20 22.21 -25.78
N LEU A 4 -22.35 22.76 -25.36
CA LEU A 4 -23.20 22.15 -24.31
C LEU A 4 -24.16 21.07 -24.86
N PHE A 5 -24.32 20.97 -26.19
CA PHE A 5 -25.23 20.00 -26.82
C PHE A 5 -24.55 18.64 -27.09
N LEU A 6 -23.21 18.58 -27.08
CA LEU A 6 -22.45 17.34 -27.29
C LEU A 6 -22.18 16.56 -26.00
N LEU A 7 -22.31 17.20 -24.83
CA LEU A 7 -22.14 16.56 -23.51
C LEU A 7 -23.37 15.75 -23.06
N SER A 8 -24.48 15.80 -23.80
CA SER A 8 -25.73 15.09 -23.48
C SER A 8 -25.90 13.78 -24.26
N ILE A 9 -24.96 13.39 -25.11
CA ILE A 9 -25.00 12.07 -25.75
C ILE A 9 -24.65 11.05 -24.65
N PRO A 10 -25.59 10.17 -24.24
CA PRO A 10 -25.31 9.19 -23.20
C PRO A 10 -24.15 8.32 -23.66
N ILE A 11 -23.21 8.04 -22.75
CA ILE A 11 -22.01 7.18 -22.95
C ILE A 11 -22.36 5.86 -23.67
N VAL A 12 -23.61 5.39 -23.52
CA VAL A 12 -24.20 4.24 -24.24
C VAL A 12 -24.22 4.44 -25.77
N GLY A 13 -24.55 5.63 -26.26
CA GLY A 13 -24.51 5.98 -27.68
C GLY A 13 -23.10 5.92 -28.27
N LEU A 14 -22.10 6.40 -27.53
CA LEU A 14 -20.68 6.32 -27.92
C LEU A 14 -20.15 4.87 -27.95
N LEU A 15 -20.61 4.02 -27.02
CA LEU A 15 -20.27 2.60 -27.02
C LEU A 15 -20.96 1.81 -28.15
N ILE A 16 -22.21 2.15 -28.49
CA ILE A 16 -22.92 1.59 -29.65
C ILE A 16 -22.24 2.01 -30.96
N ILE A 17 -21.84 3.28 -31.08
CA ILE A 17 -21.06 3.78 -32.23
C ILE A 17 -19.72 3.03 -32.32
N ARG A 18 -19.01 2.84 -31.21
CA ARG A 18 -17.76 2.06 -31.17
C ARG A 18 -17.94 0.60 -31.60
N ALA A 19 -19.05 -0.04 -31.21
CA ALA A 19 -19.38 -1.40 -31.61
C ALA A 19 -19.77 -1.49 -33.09
N PHE A 20 -20.53 -0.52 -33.60
CA PHE A 20 -20.95 -0.43 -35.00
C PHE A 20 -19.79 -0.12 -35.96
N TYR A 21 -18.82 0.71 -35.55
CA TYR A 21 -17.66 1.08 -36.36
C TYR A 21 -16.59 -0.02 -36.48
N ARG A 22 -16.43 -0.85 -35.45
CA ARG A 22 -15.50 -2.00 -35.48
C ARG A 22 -15.80 -2.97 -36.62
N ASP A 23 -17.07 -3.12 -36.98
CA ASP A 23 -17.53 -4.03 -38.04
C ASP A 23 -17.38 -3.43 -39.46
N PHE A 24 -17.16 -2.11 -39.56
CA PHE A 24 -16.98 -1.37 -40.82
C PHE A 24 -15.52 -0.95 -41.12
N ALA A 25 -14.57 -1.32 -40.27
CA ALA A 25 -13.15 -0.94 -40.35
C ALA A 25 -12.39 -1.42 -41.62
N GLY A 26 -13.05 -2.12 -42.55
CA GLY A 26 -12.49 -2.57 -43.82
C GLY A 26 -12.75 -1.67 -45.05
N LEU A 27 -13.50 -0.58 -44.90
CA LEU A 27 -13.87 0.34 -46.01
C LEU A 27 -13.12 1.68 -45.89
N GLY A 28 -11.79 1.62 -46.01
CA GLY A 28 -10.84 2.64 -45.56
C GLY A 28 -10.73 3.98 -46.31
N GLU A 29 -11.74 4.46 -47.04
CA GLU A 29 -11.59 5.71 -47.83
C GLU A 29 -12.76 6.72 -47.80
N TRP A 30 -13.87 6.48 -47.07
CA TRP A 30 -15.10 7.31 -47.21
C TRP A 30 -15.62 8.01 -45.94
N LEU A 31 -14.77 8.31 -44.97
CA LEU A 31 -15.19 9.03 -43.77
C LEU A 31 -14.53 10.42 -43.72
N TRP A 32 -15.23 11.45 -44.23
CA TRP A 32 -14.89 12.87 -44.03
C TRP A 32 -14.90 13.30 -42.54
N PHE A 33 -15.26 12.38 -41.64
CA PHE A 33 -15.26 12.52 -40.18
C PHE A 33 -14.14 11.69 -39.52
N GLN A 34 -13.27 11.01 -40.29
CA GLN A 34 -12.20 10.16 -39.76
C GLN A 34 -11.21 10.96 -38.91
N ASP A 35 -10.81 12.15 -39.38
CA ASP A 35 -9.94 13.06 -38.63
C ASP A 35 -10.59 13.49 -37.31
N GLU A 36 -11.90 13.75 -37.32
CA GLU A 36 -12.65 14.14 -36.12
C GLU A 36 -12.82 12.97 -35.14
N TYR A 37 -13.03 11.75 -35.65
CA TYR A 37 -13.02 10.51 -34.86
C TYR A 37 -11.65 10.25 -34.22
N ASP A 38 -10.56 10.41 -34.97
CA ASP A 38 -9.21 10.19 -34.47
C ASP A 38 -8.83 11.25 -33.42
N ILE A 39 -9.19 12.52 -33.63
CA ILE A 39 -9.02 13.61 -32.63
C ILE A 39 -9.85 13.33 -31.37
N ILE A 40 -11.11 12.92 -31.50
CA ILE A 40 -11.98 12.60 -30.36
C ILE A 40 -11.46 11.37 -29.62
N SER A 41 -11.02 10.32 -30.35
CA SER A 41 -10.48 9.09 -29.78
C SER A 41 -9.16 9.36 -29.04
N GLN A 42 -8.25 10.12 -29.64
CA GLN A 42 -7.03 10.59 -28.98
C GLN A 42 -7.35 11.46 -27.75
N GLY A 43 -8.34 12.35 -27.83
CA GLY A 43 -8.80 13.17 -26.71
C GLY A 43 -9.30 12.32 -25.53
N ILE A 44 -10.07 11.26 -25.81
CA ILE A 44 -10.57 10.31 -24.82
C ILE A 44 -9.43 9.48 -24.23
N GLU A 45 -8.50 8.99 -25.04
CA GLU A 45 -7.33 8.23 -24.57
C GLU A 45 -6.41 9.08 -23.68
N ASN A 46 -6.11 10.32 -24.10
CA ASN A 46 -5.31 11.27 -23.33
C ASN A 46 -5.97 11.63 -21.99
N PHE A 47 -7.29 11.80 -21.98
CA PHE A 47 -8.05 12.05 -20.75
C PHE A 47 -8.04 10.83 -19.81
N GLY A 48 -8.19 9.62 -20.36
CA GLY A 48 -8.10 8.37 -19.59
C GLY A 48 -6.71 8.15 -18.99
N GLN A 49 -5.65 8.41 -19.76
CA GLN A 49 -4.27 8.32 -19.30
C GLN A 49 -3.95 9.35 -18.21
N SER A 50 -4.40 10.59 -18.38
CA SER A 50 -4.24 11.66 -17.37
C SER A 50 -4.93 11.27 -16.06
N SER A 51 -6.18 10.81 -16.14
CA SER A 51 -6.95 10.35 -14.99
C SER A 51 -6.27 9.19 -14.25
N TYR A 52 -5.72 8.21 -14.99
CA TYR A 52 -4.98 7.09 -14.42
C TYR A 52 -3.73 7.56 -13.64
N LEU A 53 -2.97 8.53 -14.16
CA LEU A 53 -1.78 9.06 -13.48
C LEU A 53 -2.12 9.73 -12.15
N TYR A 54 -3.22 10.49 -12.07
CA TYR A 54 -3.70 11.07 -10.82
C TYR A 54 -4.11 9.98 -9.80
N ILE A 55 -4.85 8.96 -10.25
CA ILE A 55 -5.24 7.82 -9.40
C ILE A 55 -3.98 7.11 -8.87
N GLN A 56 -3.00 6.85 -9.73
CA GLN A 56 -1.74 6.21 -9.36
C GLN A 56 -0.96 7.06 -8.35
N ALA A 57 -0.87 8.38 -8.54
CA ALA A 57 -0.21 9.28 -7.61
C ALA A 57 -0.86 9.24 -6.22
N ILE A 58 -2.19 9.34 -6.15
CA ILE A 58 -2.93 9.29 -4.88
C ILE A 58 -2.78 7.91 -4.21
N HIS A 59 -2.81 6.82 -4.99
CA HIS A 59 -2.54 5.47 -4.47
C HIS A 59 -1.15 5.40 -3.82
N VAL A 60 -0.10 5.89 -4.50
CA VAL A 60 1.27 5.89 -3.97
C VAL A 60 1.38 6.75 -2.71
N ILE A 61 0.76 7.93 -2.67
CA ILE A 61 0.69 8.76 -1.45
C ILE A 61 0.04 7.97 -0.31
N GLY A 62 -1.10 7.31 -0.58
CA GLY A 62 -1.77 6.43 0.38
C GLY A 62 -0.85 5.34 0.91
N VAL A 63 -0.11 4.67 0.03
CA VAL A 63 0.84 3.60 0.38
C VAL A 63 1.91 4.15 1.32
N VAL A 64 2.52 5.30 0.98
CA VAL A 64 3.57 5.93 1.80
C VAL A 64 3.03 6.29 3.19
N VAL A 65 1.86 6.92 3.26
CA VAL A 65 1.21 7.28 4.53
C VAL A 65 0.89 6.03 5.36
N TRP A 66 0.38 4.98 4.72
CA TRP A 66 0.03 3.73 5.40
C TRP A 66 1.27 3.04 5.98
N PHE A 67 2.34 2.87 5.18
CA PHE A 67 3.58 2.25 5.63
C PHE A 67 4.31 3.08 6.68
N ALA A 68 4.28 4.42 6.59
CA ALA A 68 4.82 5.29 7.64
C ALA A 68 4.12 5.02 8.99
N GLY A 69 2.78 4.89 8.98
CA GLY A 69 2.02 4.50 10.16
C GLY A 69 2.40 3.12 10.70
N LEU A 70 2.52 2.12 9.82
CA LEU A 70 2.89 0.75 10.20
C LEU A 70 4.30 0.62 10.77
N PHE A 71 5.28 1.36 10.24
CA PHE A 71 6.63 1.40 10.78
C PHE A 71 6.69 2.08 12.15
N TYR A 72 5.90 3.14 12.35
CA TYR A 72 5.95 3.88 13.59
C TYR A 72 5.15 3.20 14.71
N ILE A 73 4.02 2.55 14.40
CA ILE A 73 3.21 1.86 15.41
C ILE A 73 3.94 0.66 16.04
N GLY A 74 4.68 -0.12 15.24
CA GLY A 74 5.43 -1.26 15.77
C GLY A 74 6.52 -0.84 16.75
N ARG A 75 7.17 0.30 16.52
CA ARG A 75 8.12 0.93 17.45
C ARG A 75 7.45 1.38 18.74
N LEU A 76 6.28 2.01 18.67
CA LEU A 76 5.52 2.40 19.86
C LEU A 76 5.16 1.19 20.72
N PHE A 77 4.75 0.07 20.12
CA PHE A 77 4.45 -1.15 20.86
C PHE A 77 5.64 -1.68 21.67
N VAL A 78 6.85 -1.61 21.11
CA VAL A 78 8.08 -1.98 21.83
C VAL A 78 8.29 -1.06 23.04
N TYR A 79 8.17 0.25 22.85
CA TYR A 79 8.37 1.22 23.92
C TYR A 79 7.32 1.14 25.01
N HIS A 80 6.05 0.94 24.64
CA HIS A 80 4.97 0.69 25.57
C HIS A 80 5.28 -0.54 26.44
N LYS A 81 5.70 -1.65 25.83
CA LYS A 81 6.03 -2.86 26.59
C LYS A 81 7.29 -2.72 27.46
N GLU A 82 8.26 -1.94 27.03
CA GLU A 82 9.47 -1.64 27.81
C GLU A 82 9.15 -0.71 29.00
N ALA A 83 8.15 0.18 28.87
CA ALA A 83 7.67 1.04 29.95
C ALA A 83 7.05 0.26 31.12
N SER A 84 6.42 -0.89 30.86
CA SER A 84 5.85 -1.75 31.91
C SER A 84 6.88 -2.29 32.92
N ARG A 85 8.19 -2.16 32.65
CA ARG A 85 9.29 -2.55 33.54
C ARG A 85 9.83 -1.41 34.39
N ARG A 86 9.33 -0.19 34.20
CA ARG A 86 9.74 1.01 34.95
C ARG A 86 9.08 1.04 36.33
N PRO A 87 9.60 1.84 37.28
CA PRO A 87 8.94 2.10 38.55
C PRO A 87 7.49 2.56 38.34
N GLU A 88 6.62 2.25 39.29
CA GLU A 88 5.16 2.41 39.15
C GLU A 88 4.73 3.80 38.67
N GLN A 89 5.32 4.85 39.24
CA GLN A 89 5.01 6.23 38.90
C GLN A 89 5.38 6.57 37.44
N GLU A 90 6.57 6.17 36.98
CA GLU A 90 7.02 6.38 35.59
C GLU A 90 6.21 5.52 34.62
N ARG A 91 5.95 4.26 34.98
CA ARG A 91 5.19 3.31 34.17
C ARG A 91 3.82 3.88 33.80
N LYS A 92 3.06 4.33 34.79
CA LYS A 92 1.69 4.81 34.57
C LYS A 92 1.65 5.99 33.60
N ILE A 93 2.54 6.96 33.79
CA ILE A 93 2.65 8.13 32.92
C ILE A 93 2.98 7.69 31.48
N LEU A 94 3.98 6.82 31.31
CA LEU A 94 4.43 6.39 29.99
C LEU A 94 3.37 5.54 29.26
N GLU A 95 2.72 4.60 29.94
CA GLU A 95 1.68 3.74 29.35
C GLU A 95 0.47 4.57 28.88
N GLU A 96 0.03 5.56 29.67
CA GLU A 96 -1.03 6.50 29.27
C GLU A 96 -0.61 7.31 28.03
N GLN A 97 0.61 7.86 28.02
CA GLN A 97 1.11 8.61 26.86
C GLN A 97 1.23 7.75 25.60
N PHE A 98 1.81 6.55 25.70
CA PHE A 98 1.93 5.65 24.56
C PHE A 98 0.57 5.21 24.02
N THR A 99 -0.40 4.93 24.89
CA THR A 99 -1.78 4.63 24.48
C THR A 99 -2.38 5.75 23.63
N ILE A 100 -2.19 7.01 24.04
CA ILE A 100 -2.66 8.18 23.27
C ILE A 100 -1.95 8.28 21.92
N MET A 101 -0.62 8.15 21.91
CA MET A 101 0.18 8.22 20.68
C MET A 101 -0.21 7.13 19.68
N GLU A 102 -0.33 5.89 20.16
CA GLU A 102 -0.74 4.75 19.35
C GLU A 102 -2.14 4.95 18.77
N ARG A 103 -3.10 5.38 19.60
CA ARG A 103 -4.48 5.63 19.15
C ARG A 103 -4.53 6.73 18.08
N ARG A 104 -3.83 7.85 18.30
CA ARG A 104 -3.77 8.96 17.34
C ARG A 104 -3.14 8.53 16.03
N LEU A 105 -1.97 7.88 16.08
CA LEU A 105 -1.30 7.35 14.88
C LEU A 105 -2.18 6.35 14.12
N TRP A 106 -2.86 5.48 14.85
CA TRP A 106 -3.68 4.43 14.27
C TRP A 106 -4.84 5.01 13.47
N TYR A 107 -5.62 5.89 14.08
CA TYR A 107 -6.85 6.42 13.47
C TYR A 107 -6.63 7.66 12.61
N ALA A 108 -5.62 8.49 12.87
CA ALA A 108 -5.37 9.69 12.09
C ALA A 108 -4.51 9.45 10.84
N ILE A 109 -3.62 8.45 10.86
CA ILE A 109 -2.65 8.23 9.78
C ILE A 109 -2.83 6.84 9.17
N THR A 110 -2.76 5.79 10.00
CA THR A 110 -2.63 4.42 9.49
C THR A 110 -3.91 3.93 8.81
N TRP A 111 -5.09 4.14 9.41
CA TRP A 111 -6.38 3.78 8.81
C TRP A 111 -6.71 4.61 7.57
N PRO A 112 -6.61 5.96 7.58
CA PRO A 112 -6.81 6.75 6.37
C PRO A 112 -5.88 6.35 5.23
N GLY A 113 -4.59 6.11 5.52
CA GLY A 113 -3.62 5.62 4.54
C GLY A 113 -4.04 4.29 3.91
N LEU A 114 -4.49 3.32 4.72
CA LEU A 114 -5.04 2.06 4.23
C LEU A 114 -6.25 2.31 3.31
N CYS A 115 -7.22 3.10 3.75
CA CYS A 115 -8.44 3.36 2.98
C CYS A 115 -8.12 3.98 1.61
N ILE A 116 -7.27 5.01 1.58
CA ILE A 116 -6.82 5.65 0.33
C ILE A 116 -6.12 4.61 -0.55
N THR A 117 -5.17 3.84 0.00
CA THR A 117 -4.45 2.80 -0.74
C THR A 117 -5.40 1.80 -1.39
N MET A 118 -6.38 1.30 -0.63
CA MET A 118 -7.32 0.27 -1.10
C MET A 118 -8.31 0.80 -2.13
N ILE A 119 -8.86 2.00 -1.92
CA ILE A 119 -9.81 2.62 -2.85
C ILE A 119 -9.10 2.88 -4.19
N PHE A 120 -7.99 3.63 -4.17
CA PHE A 120 -7.29 3.99 -5.40
C PHE A 120 -6.58 2.80 -6.05
N GLY A 121 -6.13 1.82 -5.25
CA GLY A 121 -5.59 0.57 -5.78
C GLY A 121 -6.65 -0.25 -6.52
N THR A 122 -7.87 -0.32 -5.98
CA THR A 122 -9.00 -0.99 -6.64
C THR A 122 -9.42 -0.24 -7.90
N LEU A 123 -9.45 1.10 -7.86
CA LEU A 123 -9.72 1.91 -9.06
C LEU A 123 -8.69 1.64 -10.15
N MET A 124 -7.39 1.54 -9.83
CA MET A 124 -6.36 1.18 -10.83
C MET A 124 -6.60 -0.18 -11.46
N LEU A 125 -7.07 -1.18 -10.70
CA LEU A 125 -7.38 -2.52 -11.23
C LEU A 125 -8.45 -2.49 -12.33
N LEU A 126 -9.38 -1.53 -12.28
CA LEU A 126 -10.38 -1.35 -13.33
C LEU A 126 -9.77 -0.89 -14.66
N TYR A 127 -8.60 -0.22 -14.63
CA TYR A 127 -7.87 0.21 -15.84
C TYR A 127 -6.92 -0.88 -16.36
N ILE A 128 -6.19 -1.55 -15.47
CA ILE A 128 -5.10 -2.48 -15.86
C ILE A 128 -5.53 -3.95 -15.90
N GLY A 129 -6.70 -4.30 -15.37
CA GLY A 129 -7.16 -5.67 -15.22
C GLY A 129 -6.37 -6.47 -14.17
N LEU A 130 -6.31 -7.79 -14.35
CA LEU A 130 -5.68 -8.74 -13.44
C LEU A 130 -4.58 -9.57 -14.14
N PRO A 131 -3.47 -8.94 -14.59
CA PRO A 131 -2.33 -9.68 -15.10
C PRO A 131 -1.68 -10.56 -14.00
N PRO A 132 -0.90 -11.59 -14.37
CA PRO A 132 -0.32 -12.55 -13.42
C PRO A 132 0.41 -11.91 -12.21
N TRP A 133 1.22 -10.88 -12.43
CA TRP A 133 1.96 -10.19 -11.36
C TRP A 133 1.04 -9.47 -10.35
N ILE A 134 -0.18 -9.07 -10.76
CA ILE A 134 -1.16 -8.45 -9.86
C ILE A 134 -1.71 -9.47 -8.87
N HIS A 135 -1.93 -10.73 -9.25
CA HIS A 135 -2.37 -11.76 -8.31
C HIS A 135 -1.37 -11.94 -7.16
N THR A 136 -0.08 -11.97 -7.50
CA THR A 136 1.02 -12.04 -6.53
C THR A 136 1.04 -10.81 -5.62
N LYS A 137 0.94 -9.61 -6.20
CA LYS A 137 0.87 -8.35 -5.44
C LYS A 137 -0.33 -8.37 -4.47
N LEU A 138 -1.50 -8.77 -4.95
CA LEU A 138 -2.72 -8.82 -4.12
C LEU A 138 -2.60 -9.83 -2.98
N GLY A 139 -1.95 -10.97 -3.20
CA GLY A 139 -1.63 -11.92 -2.11
C GLY A 139 -0.80 -11.27 -1.00
N LEU A 140 0.22 -10.50 -1.35
CA LEU A 140 1.01 -9.75 -0.37
C LEU A 140 0.24 -8.60 0.29
N VAL A 141 -0.63 -7.91 -0.45
CA VAL A 141 -1.51 -6.87 0.11
C VAL A 141 -2.48 -7.47 1.11
N VAL A 142 -3.07 -8.64 0.84
CA VAL A 142 -3.93 -9.36 1.80
C VAL A 142 -3.15 -9.70 3.08
N LEU A 143 -1.92 -10.19 2.94
CA LEU A 143 -1.05 -10.45 4.09
C LEU A 143 -0.74 -9.17 4.89
N LEU A 144 -0.48 -8.05 4.20
CA LEU A 144 -0.24 -6.74 4.81
C LEU A 144 -1.48 -6.20 5.53
N VAL A 145 -2.68 -6.37 4.97
CA VAL A 145 -3.94 -6.04 5.63
C VAL A 145 -4.13 -6.91 6.87
N GLY A 146 -3.83 -8.21 6.78
CA GLY A 146 -3.82 -9.12 7.94
C GLY A 146 -2.89 -8.63 9.05
N TYR A 147 -1.66 -8.21 8.69
CA TYR A 147 -0.71 -7.59 9.61
C TYR A 147 -1.28 -6.31 10.24
N HIS A 148 -1.86 -5.41 9.43
CA HIS A 148 -2.49 -4.18 9.92
C HIS A 148 -3.61 -4.49 10.94
N LEU A 149 -4.53 -5.39 10.62
CA LEU A 149 -5.60 -5.77 11.56
C LEU A 149 -5.04 -6.38 12.85
N TYR A 150 -3.96 -7.17 12.75
CA TYR A 150 -3.28 -7.72 13.91
C TYR A 150 -2.62 -6.62 14.78
N CYS A 151 -2.00 -5.60 14.19
CA CYS A 151 -1.51 -4.42 14.91
C CYS A 151 -2.65 -3.73 15.67
N GLY A 152 -3.83 -3.62 15.07
CA GLY A 152 -5.00 -3.06 15.74
C GLY A 152 -5.44 -3.87 16.97
N ARG A 153 -5.33 -5.21 16.92
CA ARG A 153 -5.57 -6.08 18.08
C ARG A 153 -4.50 -5.91 19.16
N LEU A 154 -3.23 -5.86 18.76
CA LEU A 154 -2.11 -5.70 19.66
C LEU A 154 -2.15 -4.36 20.41
N ARG A 155 -2.52 -3.28 19.72
CA ARG A 155 -2.75 -1.95 20.32
C ARG A 155 -3.77 -2.03 21.47
N LYS A 156 -4.90 -2.69 21.24
CA LYS A 156 -5.94 -2.88 22.28
C LYS A 156 -5.42 -3.71 23.46
N GLN A 157 -4.68 -4.79 23.19
CA GLN A 157 -4.09 -5.61 24.24
C GLN A 157 -3.03 -4.86 25.07
N LEU A 158 -2.30 -3.92 24.46
CA LEU A 158 -1.34 -3.07 25.17
C LEU A 158 -2.08 -2.06 26.06
N GLU A 159 -3.10 -1.39 25.53
CA GLU A 159 -3.98 -0.48 26.26
C GLU A 159 -4.67 -1.16 27.46
N GLU A 160 -5.06 -2.42 27.32
CA GLU A 160 -5.68 -3.23 28.39
C GLU A 160 -4.66 -3.89 29.33
N GLY A 161 -3.35 -3.80 29.05
CA GLY A 161 -2.30 -4.49 29.81
C GLY A 161 -2.29 -6.02 29.67
N THR A 162 -3.09 -6.60 28.76
CA THR A 162 -3.23 -8.05 28.54
C THR A 162 -2.21 -8.63 27.55
N CYS A 163 -1.40 -7.77 26.92
CA CYS A 163 -0.42 -8.14 25.91
C CYS A 163 0.67 -9.11 26.44
N ARG A 164 0.64 -10.35 25.93
CA ARG A 164 1.58 -11.43 26.28
C ARG A 164 2.92 -11.36 25.52
N TRP A 165 3.04 -10.45 24.57
CA TRP A 165 4.24 -10.35 23.75
C TRP A 165 5.39 -9.70 24.54
N ASN A 166 6.60 -10.23 24.37
CA ASN A 166 7.81 -9.63 24.93
C ASN A 166 8.43 -8.63 23.94
N GLY A 167 9.25 -7.70 24.43
CA GLY A 167 9.86 -6.66 23.60
C GLY A 167 10.79 -7.18 22.49
N ARG A 168 11.28 -8.44 22.55
CA ARG A 168 12.05 -9.03 21.44
C ARG A 168 11.12 -9.47 20.31
N LEU A 169 10.00 -10.13 20.64
CA LEU A 169 8.99 -10.52 19.66
C LEU A 169 8.38 -9.31 18.97
N LEU A 170 8.07 -8.25 19.73
CA LEU A 170 7.56 -7.00 19.17
C LEU A 170 8.55 -6.31 18.22
N ARG A 171 9.85 -6.34 18.52
CA ARG A 171 10.89 -5.85 17.60
C ARG A 171 10.94 -6.66 16.31
N MET A 172 10.90 -7.98 16.40
CA MET A 172 10.89 -8.83 15.21
C MET A 172 9.62 -8.63 14.37
N PHE A 173 8.48 -8.44 15.03
CA PHE A 173 7.21 -8.14 14.39
C PHE A 173 7.23 -6.79 13.65
N ASN A 174 7.91 -5.78 14.20
CA ASN A 174 8.10 -4.47 13.56
C ASN A 174 8.82 -4.54 12.20
N GLU A 175 9.59 -5.60 11.93
CA GLU A 175 10.33 -5.76 10.67
C GLU A 175 9.48 -6.37 9.54
N VAL A 176 8.36 -7.00 9.87
CA VAL A 176 7.42 -7.59 8.89
C VAL A 176 6.96 -6.59 7.82
N PRO A 177 6.50 -5.36 8.15
CA PRO A 177 6.09 -4.40 7.12
C PRO A 177 7.25 -4.00 6.21
N ALA A 178 8.51 -4.04 6.67
CA ALA A 178 9.65 -3.68 5.84
C ALA A 178 9.90 -4.74 4.77
N LEU A 179 9.84 -6.02 5.17
CA LEU A 179 9.94 -7.15 4.25
C LEU A 179 8.81 -7.13 3.21
N LEU A 180 7.58 -6.86 3.64
CA LEU A 180 6.43 -6.78 2.74
C LEU A 180 6.54 -5.59 1.77
N LEU A 181 7.00 -4.42 2.24
CA LEU A 181 7.22 -3.25 1.40
C LEU A 181 8.19 -3.58 0.27
N VAL A 182 9.35 -4.16 0.62
CA VAL A 182 10.37 -4.53 -0.37
C VAL A 182 9.79 -5.52 -1.37
N ALA A 183 9.15 -6.61 -0.91
CA ALA A 183 8.53 -7.59 -1.79
C ALA A 183 7.56 -6.95 -2.79
N ILE A 184 6.64 -6.12 -2.30
CA ILE A 184 5.61 -5.45 -3.11
C ILE A 184 6.25 -4.52 -4.14
N VAL A 185 7.25 -3.72 -3.75
CA VAL A 185 7.93 -2.78 -4.67
C VAL A 185 8.65 -3.54 -5.78
N PHE A 186 9.39 -4.61 -5.46
CA PHE A 186 10.06 -5.43 -6.47
C PHE A 186 9.08 -6.03 -7.48
N ILE A 187 7.95 -6.57 -7.01
CA ILE A 187 6.90 -7.11 -7.90
C ILE A 187 6.32 -6.02 -8.81
N VAL A 188 6.04 -4.83 -8.28
CA VAL A 188 5.43 -3.75 -9.06
C VAL A 188 6.39 -3.17 -10.11
N VAL A 189 7.68 -3.05 -9.77
CA VAL A 189 8.69 -2.44 -10.65
C VAL A 189 9.16 -3.43 -11.72
N LEU A 190 9.41 -4.68 -11.34
CA LEU A 190 9.97 -5.68 -12.26
C LEU A 190 8.90 -6.48 -13.01
N LYS A 191 7.66 -6.57 -12.48
CA LYS A 191 6.52 -7.26 -13.10
C LYS A 191 6.92 -8.65 -13.60
N ASP A 192 6.80 -8.90 -14.90
CA ASP A 192 7.06 -10.18 -15.55
C ASP A 192 8.56 -10.52 -15.67
N LEU A 193 9.46 -9.57 -15.39
CA LEU A 193 10.91 -9.80 -15.37
C LEU A 193 11.39 -10.48 -14.07
N LEU A 194 10.55 -10.52 -13.03
CA LEU A 194 10.92 -11.07 -11.73
C LEU A 194 10.56 -12.54 -11.63
N SER A 195 11.57 -13.41 -11.55
CA SER A 195 11.37 -14.79 -11.16
C SER A 195 11.14 -14.92 -9.65
N TRP A 196 10.26 -15.85 -9.28
CA TRP A 196 9.95 -16.15 -7.87
C TRP A 196 11.18 -16.51 -7.05
N THR A 197 12.16 -17.18 -7.66
CA THR A 197 13.42 -17.54 -7.02
C THR A 197 14.23 -16.30 -6.63
N VAL A 198 14.36 -15.33 -7.53
CA VAL A 198 15.07 -14.07 -7.25
C VAL A 198 14.36 -13.28 -6.14
N LEU A 199 13.03 -13.20 -6.17
CA LEU A 199 12.26 -12.55 -5.11
C LEU A 199 12.54 -13.18 -3.74
N LEU A 200 12.48 -14.51 -3.64
CA LEU A 200 12.73 -15.23 -2.40
C LEU A 200 14.17 -15.04 -1.89
N ILE A 201 15.16 -15.03 -2.80
CA ILE A 201 16.56 -14.78 -2.44
C ILE A 201 16.73 -13.37 -1.88
N ILE A 202 16.16 -12.33 -2.53
CA ILE A 202 16.23 -10.94 -2.06
C ILE A 202 15.60 -10.81 -0.68
N LEU A 203 14.43 -11.41 -0.46
CA LEU A 203 13.75 -11.36 0.84
C LEU A 203 14.52 -12.13 1.92
N ALA A 204 15.11 -13.28 1.59
CA ALA A 204 15.95 -14.04 2.51
C ALA A 204 17.20 -13.24 2.92
N LEU A 205 17.90 -12.64 1.96
CA LEU A 205 19.08 -11.81 2.23
C LEU A 205 18.73 -10.59 3.09
N LEU A 206 17.60 -9.93 2.80
CA LEU A 206 17.12 -8.81 3.60
C LEU A 206 16.77 -9.25 5.03
N ALA A 207 16.03 -10.34 5.19
CA ALA A 207 15.70 -10.88 6.51
C ALA A 207 16.95 -11.27 7.31
N ILE A 208 17.94 -11.89 6.66
CA ILE A 208 19.23 -12.22 7.29
C ILE A 208 19.97 -10.94 7.71
N SER A 209 20.04 -9.92 6.85
CA SER A 209 20.66 -8.64 7.15
C SER A 209 20.04 -7.95 8.37
N ILE A 210 18.70 -7.95 8.46
CA ILE A 210 17.96 -7.42 9.61
C ILE A 210 18.30 -8.22 10.88
N LEU A 211 18.30 -9.55 10.82
CA LEU A 211 18.65 -10.40 11.97
C LEU A 211 20.09 -10.21 12.44
N VAL A 212 21.03 -10.07 11.50
CA VAL A 212 22.44 -9.77 11.80
C VAL A 212 22.55 -8.43 12.50
N THR A 213 21.87 -7.40 12.01
CA THR A 213 21.86 -6.05 12.60
C THR A 213 21.33 -6.08 14.03
N ILE A 214 20.21 -6.76 14.27
CA ILE A 214 19.63 -6.91 15.62
C ILE A 214 20.60 -7.65 16.56
N ARG A 215 21.22 -8.74 16.10
CA ARG A 215 22.18 -9.51 16.90
C ARG A 215 23.45 -8.72 17.19
N TRP A 216 23.96 -8.00 16.20
CA TRP A 216 25.15 -7.17 16.33
C TRP A 216 24.93 -6.05 17.33
N TYR A 217 23.81 -5.31 17.21
CA TYR A 217 23.42 -4.29 18.17
C TYR A 217 23.26 -4.85 19.59
N ALA A 218 22.66 -6.04 19.72
CA ALA A 218 22.51 -6.70 21.02
C ALA A 218 23.85 -7.09 21.67
N ARG A 219 24.87 -7.45 20.87
CA ARG A 219 26.23 -7.74 21.35
C ARG A 219 26.96 -6.46 21.75
N TYR A 220 26.89 -5.42 20.93
CA TYR A 220 27.53 -4.13 21.20
C TYR A 220 27.05 -3.50 22.52
N ARG A 221 25.74 -3.54 22.80
CA ARG A 221 25.20 -3.04 24.08
C ARG A 221 25.76 -3.79 25.29
N LYS A 222 26.05 -5.09 25.17
CA LYS A 222 26.62 -5.88 26.28
C LYS A 222 28.10 -5.55 26.52
N SER A 223 28.86 -5.20 25.48
CA SER A 223 30.29 -4.86 25.62
C SER A 223 30.52 -3.46 26.19
N VAL A 224 29.56 -2.53 26.05
CA VAL A 224 29.65 -1.16 26.58
C VAL A 224 29.15 -1.06 28.03
N ALA A 225 28.45 -2.09 28.53
CA ALA A 225 27.91 -2.14 29.90
C ALA A 225 28.83 -2.88 30.90
N LEU A 226 30.00 -3.33 30.46
CA LEU A 226 31.07 -3.92 31.27
C LEU A 226 32.24 -2.93 31.36
#